data_AF-A0A963JVE5-F1
#
_entry.id   AF-A0A963JVE5-F1
#
_cell.length_a   1.000
_cell.length_b   1.000
_cell.length_c   1.000
_cell.angle_alpha   90.00
_cell.angle_beta   90.00
_cell.angle_gamma   90.00
#
_symmetry.space_group_name_H-M   'P 1'
#
loop_
_entity.id
_entity.type
_entity.pdbx_description
1 polymer ?
#
loop_
_entity_poly.entity_id
_entity_poly.type
_entity_poly.pdbx_seq_one_letter_code
_entity_poly.pdbx_strand_id
1 'polypeptide(L)'
;PDGWLQEATTRRTTINQPGRGYGYQWWTYDDGTFAARGIFGQGIFIDPQRKIVIASNANWAGGARDPAASDAREAFYKAVQKAVDDEAAAAPAR
;
A
#
# COMPACT_ATOMS: atom_id res chain seq x y z
N PRO A 1 10.44 4.49 -18.62
CA PRO A 1 11.88 4.24 -18.81
C PRO A 1 12.39 3.22 -17.79
N ASP A 2 13.55 2.64 -18.02
CA ASP A 2 14.20 1.79 -17.01
C ASP A 2 14.41 2.57 -15.71
N GLY A 3 14.22 1.90 -14.57
CA GLY A 3 14.34 2.50 -13.23
C GLY A 3 13.20 3.45 -12.83
N TRP A 4 12.28 3.79 -13.74
CA TRP A 4 11.20 4.73 -13.46
C TRP A 4 10.31 4.30 -12.30
N LEU A 5 9.96 3.01 -12.22
CA LEU A 5 9.08 2.53 -11.15
C LEU A 5 9.76 2.68 -9.78
N GLN A 6 11.02 2.27 -9.67
CA GLN A 6 11.80 2.41 -8.44
C GLN A 6 11.93 3.87 -8.03
N GLU A 7 12.15 4.77 -8.98
CA GLU A 7 12.19 6.21 -8.69
C GLU A 7 10.81 6.74 -8.26
N ALA A 8 9.74 6.30 -8.94
CA ALA A 8 8.36 6.67 -8.67
C ALA A 8 7.91 6.26 -7.26
N THR A 9 8.36 5.11 -6.78
CA THR A 9 7.84 4.49 -5.56
C THR A 9 8.77 4.66 -4.35
N THR A 10 9.74 5.57 -4.42
CA THR A 10 10.55 6.01 -3.28
C THR A 10 10.07 7.35 -2.74
N ARG A 11 10.30 7.63 -1.45
CA ARG A 11 9.94 8.92 -0.84
C ARG A 11 10.75 10.05 -1.51
N ARG A 12 10.08 10.88 -2.31
CA ARG A 12 10.64 12.11 -2.92
C ARG A 12 10.35 13.34 -2.06
N THR A 13 9.23 13.32 -1.33
CA THR A 13 8.86 14.36 -0.37
C THR A 13 8.18 13.78 0.86
N THR A 14 8.28 14.50 1.98
CA THR A 14 7.60 14.18 3.24
C THR A 14 6.16 14.67 3.22
N ILE A 15 5.26 13.97 3.91
CA ILE A 15 3.84 14.35 4.02
C ILE A 15 3.42 14.68 5.47
N ASN A 16 4.39 15.00 6.33
CA ASN A 16 4.18 15.22 7.77
C ASN A 16 3.52 14.03 8.50
N GLN A 17 3.77 12.81 8.01
CA GLN A 17 3.37 11.56 8.64
C GLN A 17 4.61 10.65 8.71
N PRO A 18 5.09 10.31 9.93
CA PRO A 18 6.20 9.36 10.09
C PRO A 18 5.88 8.03 9.38
N GLY A 19 6.89 7.36 8.81
CA GLY A 19 6.64 6.09 8.12
C GLY A 19 6.03 6.23 6.71
N ARG A 20 5.71 7.45 6.27
CA ARG A 20 5.00 7.70 5.00
C ARG A 20 5.65 8.79 4.16
N GLY A 21 5.41 8.76 2.86
CA GLY A 21 5.97 9.70 1.90
C GLY A 21 5.15 9.79 0.63
N TYR A 22 5.67 10.56 -0.32
CA TYR A 22 5.09 10.64 -1.65
C TYR A 22 6.19 10.70 -2.72
N GLY A 23 5.98 10.04 -3.85
CA GLY A 23 6.85 10.06 -5.02
C GLY A 23 6.05 9.95 -6.31
N TYR A 24 6.19 10.90 -7.23
CA TYR A 24 5.63 10.86 -8.60
C TYR A 24 4.24 10.19 -8.74
N GLN A 25 3.25 10.55 -7.91
CA GLN A 25 1.88 9.97 -7.86
C GLN A 25 1.62 8.77 -6.94
N TRP A 26 2.63 8.30 -6.21
CA TRP A 26 2.53 7.20 -5.25
C TRP A 26 2.66 7.67 -3.81
N TRP A 27 1.81 7.13 -2.95
CA TRP A 27 2.00 7.14 -1.50
C TRP A 27 3.01 6.06 -1.14
N THR A 28 4.10 6.43 -0.48
CA THR A 28 5.21 5.52 -0.18
C THR A 28 5.34 5.25 1.32
N TYR A 29 5.89 4.09 1.66
CA TYR A 29 6.02 3.59 3.03
C TYR A 29 7.48 3.23 3.28
N ASP A 30 7.94 3.35 4.53
CA ASP A 30 9.35 3.09 4.87
C ASP A 30 9.74 1.61 4.77
N ASP A 31 8.76 0.70 4.75
CA ASP A 31 8.98 -0.73 4.50
C ASP A 31 9.14 -1.09 3.01
N GLY A 32 9.10 -0.08 2.12
CA GLY A 32 9.24 -0.26 0.67
C GLY A 32 7.93 -0.61 -0.04
N THR A 33 6.80 -0.69 0.69
CA THR A 33 5.48 -0.79 0.08
C THR A 33 5.02 0.57 -0.46
N PHE A 34 4.07 0.57 -1.39
CA PHE A 34 3.55 1.79 -1.99
C PHE A 34 2.12 1.62 -2.49
N ALA A 35 1.40 2.73 -2.59
CA ALA A 35 -0.01 2.74 -2.97
C ALA A 35 -0.41 3.92 -3.86
N ALA A 36 -1.30 3.68 -4.81
CA ALA A 36 -2.09 4.70 -5.47
C ALA A 36 -3.46 4.76 -4.78
N ARG A 37 -3.93 5.96 -4.42
CA ARG A 37 -5.19 6.14 -3.65
C ARG A 37 -6.10 7.10 -4.40
N GLY A 38 -7.29 6.62 -4.73
CA GLY A 38 -8.40 7.47 -5.14
C GLY A 38 -9.35 7.75 -3.99
N ILE A 39 -10.20 8.77 -4.17
CA ILE A 39 -11.31 9.06 -3.26
C ILE A 39 -12.35 7.92 -3.30
N PHE A 40 -13.23 7.86 -2.30
CA PHE A 40 -14.29 6.83 -2.22
C PHE A 40 -13.78 5.39 -2.13
N GLY A 41 -12.50 5.20 -1.77
CA GLY A 41 -11.93 3.88 -1.47
C GLY A 41 -11.20 3.21 -2.64
N GLN A 42 -10.99 3.91 -3.76
CA GLN A 42 -10.18 3.33 -4.84
C GLN A 42 -8.72 3.16 -4.40
N GLY A 43 -8.11 2.03 -4.75
CA GLY A 43 -6.76 1.73 -4.29
C GLY A 43 -6.02 0.72 -5.16
N ILE A 44 -4.73 0.96 -5.32
CA ILE A 44 -3.74 -0.05 -5.69
C ILE A 44 -2.71 -0.05 -4.56
N PHE A 45 -2.43 -1.20 -3.96
CA PHE A 45 -1.35 -1.37 -2.99
C PHE A 45 -0.41 -2.47 -3.47
N ILE A 46 0.89 -2.23 -3.36
CA ILE A 46 1.93 -3.14 -3.84
C ILE A 46 2.97 -3.35 -2.73
N ASP A 47 3.23 -4.62 -2.43
CA ASP A 47 4.32 -5.07 -1.56
C ASP A 47 5.28 -5.93 -2.39
N PRO A 48 6.41 -5.37 -2.84
CA PRO A 48 7.38 -6.12 -3.65
C PRO A 48 8.06 -7.26 -2.90
N GLN A 49 8.27 -7.12 -1.58
CA GLN A 49 8.95 -8.14 -0.77
C GLN A 49 8.13 -9.43 -0.71
N ARG A 50 6.82 -9.27 -0.54
CA ARG A 50 5.86 -10.39 -0.49
C ARG A 50 5.27 -10.75 -1.84
N LYS A 51 5.59 -10.00 -2.91
CA LYS A 51 5.01 -10.13 -4.25
C LYS A 51 3.47 -9.98 -4.26
N ILE A 52 2.95 -9.07 -3.44
CA ILE A 52 1.52 -8.80 -3.32
C ILE A 52 1.13 -7.60 -4.19
N VAL A 53 0.00 -7.73 -4.88
CA VAL A 53 -0.74 -6.61 -5.46
C VAL A 53 -2.19 -6.70 -4.99
N ILE A 54 -2.69 -5.62 -4.40
CA ILE A 54 -4.10 -5.48 -4.00
C ILE A 54 -4.72 -4.39 -4.88
N ALA A 55 -5.74 -4.75 -5.65
CA ALA A 55 -6.58 -3.81 -6.39
C ALA A 55 -7.93 -3.68 -5.68
N SER A 56 -8.32 -2.47 -5.33
CA SER A 56 -9.56 -2.15 -4.60
C SER A 56 -10.42 -1.18 -5.40
N ASN A 57 -11.69 -1.51 -5.54
CA ASN A 57 -12.74 -0.65 -6.07
C ASN A 57 -13.86 -0.56 -5.04
N ALA A 58 -14.29 0.66 -4.72
CA ALA A 58 -15.27 0.93 -3.68
C ALA A 58 -16.06 2.23 -3.96
N ASN A 59 -17.02 2.52 -3.08
CA ASN A 59 -17.82 3.75 -3.10
C ASN A 59 -18.10 4.25 -1.67
N TRP A 60 -17.05 4.52 -0.90
CA TRP A 60 -17.18 4.94 0.50
C TRP A 60 -17.77 6.34 0.63
N ALA A 61 -18.67 6.55 1.60
CA ALA A 61 -19.40 7.79 1.76
C ALA A 61 -18.54 8.98 2.24
N GLY A 62 -17.47 8.74 3.02
CA GLY A 62 -16.69 9.79 3.67
C GLY A 62 -15.65 10.52 2.80
N GLY A 63 -15.66 10.31 1.48
CA GLY A 63 -14.84 11.07 0.54
C GLY A 63 -13.32 10.85 0.72
N ALA A 64 -12.55 11.93 0.62
CA ALA A 64 -11.08 11.87 0.59
C ALA A 64 -10.42 11.74 1.98
N ARG A 65 -11.11 12.11 3.06
CA ARG A 65 -10.53 12.29 4.40
C ARG A 65 -11.27 11.53 5.51
N ASP A 66 -12.00 10.48 5.17
CA ASP A 66 -12.63 9.59 6.14
C ASP A 66 -11.55 8.84 6.95
N PRO A 67 -11.39 9.10 8.26
CA PRO A 67 -10.38 8.45 9.07
C PRO A 67 -10.68 6.96 9.26
N ALA A 68 -11.94 6.60 9.54
CA ALA A 68 -12.33 5.22 9.80
C ALA A 68 -12.11 4.35 8.57
N ALA A 69 -12.48 4.85 7.38
CA ALA A 69 -12.25 4.12 6.14
C ALA A 69 -10.75 4.06 5.76
N SER A 70 -9.98 5.09 6.11
CA SER A 70 -8.52 5.07 5.90
C SER A 70 -7.84 4.03 6.78
N ASP A 71 -8.18 3.97 8.07
CA ASP A 71 -7.62 3.00 9.01
C ASP A 71 -8.02 1.57 8.65
N ALA A 72 -9.28 1.36 8.24
CA ALA A 72 -9.75 0.06 7.78
C ALA A 72 -8.98 -0.44 6.54
N ARG A 73 -8.62 0.46 5.61
CA ARG A 73 -7.78 0.12 4.46
C ARG A 73 -6.39 -0.36 4.86
N GLU A 74 -5.74 0.37 5.76
CA GLU A 74 -4.41 0.01 6.24
C GLU A 74 -4.43 -1.31 7.02
N ALA A 75 -5.47 -1.53 7.82
CA ALA A 75 -5.68 -2.79 8.53
C ALA A 75 -5.87 -3.96 7.56
N PHE A 76 -6.63 -3.76 6.48
CA PHE A 76 -6.80 -4.79 5.45
C PHE A 76 -5.48 -5.15 4.76
N TYR A 77 -4.66 -4.17 4.39
CA TYR A 77 -3.34 -4.44 3.79
C TYR A 77 -2.46 -5.28 4.71
N LYS A 78 -2.39 -4.92 6.00
CA LYS A 78 -1.63 -5.68 6.99
C LYS A 78 -2.17 -7.09 7.19
N ALA A 79 -3.49 -7.27 7.16
CA ALA A 79 -4.10 -8.59 7.28
C ALA A 79 -3.72 -9.50 6.09
N VAL A 80 -3.72 -8.97 4.86
CA VAL A 80 -3.29 -9.71 3.67
C VAL A 80 -1.80 -10.04 3.74
N GLN A 81 -0.94 -9.08 4.12
CA GLN A 81 0.49 -9.33 4.33
C GLN A 81 0.72 -10.46 5.33
N LYS A 82 0.03 -10.42 6.48
CA LYS A 82 0.11 -11.47 7.49
C LYS A 82 -0.35 -12.82 6.97
N ALA A 83 -1.46 -12.88 6.24
CA ALA A 83 -1.96 -14.15 5.70
C ALA A 83 -0.94 -14.79 4.75
N VAL A 84 -0.30 -13.99 3.89
CA VAL A 84 0.77 -14.46 2.99
C VAL A 84 2.00 -14.94 3.77
N ASP A 85 2.38 -14.23 4.84
CA ASP A 85 3.50 -14.64 5.70
C ASP A 85 3.20 -15.97 6.41
N ASP A 86 1.97 -16.16 6.91
CA ASP A 86 1.53 -17.39 7.57
C ASP A 86 1.48 -18.58 6.58
N GLU A 87 0.99 -18.37 5.35
CA GLU A 87 1.00 -19.38 4.29
C GLU A 87 2.43 -19.81 3.93
N ALA A 88 3.36 -18.86 3.82
CA ALA A 88 4.76 -19.14 3.55
C ALA A 88 5.43 -19.94 4.68
N ALA A 89 5.08 -19.66 5.93
CA ALA A 89 5.60 -20.39 7.09
C ALA A 89 5.03 -21.82 7.21
N ALA A 90 3.79 -22.04 6.74
CA ALA A 90 3.15 -23.35 6.74
C ALA A 90 3.57 -24.23 5.56
N ALA A 91 4.14 -23.65 4.50
CA ALA A 91 4.61 -24.41 3.35
C ALA A 91 5.83 -25.29 3.73
N PRO A 92 5.83 -26.60 3.41
CA PRO A 92 6.99 -27.43 3.64
C PRO A 92 8.18 -26.91 2.83
N ALA A 93 9.39 -27.00 3.40
CA ALA A 93 10.62 -26.64 2.70
C ALA A 93 10.68 -27.40 1.35
N ARG A 94 10.69 -26.63 0.27
CA ARG A 94 10.67 -27.13 -1.10
C ARG A 94 12.03 -27.64 -1.53
#